data_AF-A0A6P2FRK8-F1
#
_entry.id   AF-A0A6P2FRK8-F1
#
_cell.length_a   1.000
_cell.length_b   1.000
_cell.length_c   1.000
_cell.angle_alpha   90.00
_cell.angle_beta   90.00
_cell.angle_gamma   90.00
#
_symmetry.space_group_name_H-M   'P 1'
#
loop_
_entity.id
_entity.type
_entity.pdbx_description
1 polymer ?
#
loop_
_entity_poly.entity_id
_entity_poly.type
_entity_poly.pdbx_seq_one_letter_code
_entity_poly.pdbx_strand_id
1 'polypeptide(L)'
;MDLQTLGFDGADPATTGRPSYHPAVLLKLYIYGYLNRIQSSRRLEREAQRNVELMWLTGRLAPDFKTIADFRRSNGAGIRNVCRRFIVLCRQLKLFSQGVVAIDGSKFKAVNSRDRNFSPGKIDARKEQIEQSIQRYLDALETADRTQPAELGAKAERLQEKISKLREQMRQLDETKEQLKSEPGQQRSLTDPDARSMLQQGKSTGLVGYNVQTAVDRKHHLIVAHEVTNVGNDRAQLSKMALAAREAMGRSKVQAFADRGYFSGTELKACEDAGITTFVPKPMTSNAKAEGRFDKTDFIYIASADEYQCPAGERAIYRYSTLEKSGLKAGVYWTSACPRCAMKMHNWRLPPHSSLGT
;
A
#
# COMPACT_ATOMS: atom_id res chain seq x y z
N MET A 1 -9.53 13.70 -29.76
CA MET A 1 -10.06 12.85 -28.66
C MET A 1 -11.42 13.41 -28.32
N ASP A 2 -12.44 12.57 -28.33
CA ASP A 2 -13.76 12.93 -27.83
C ASP A 2 -13.76 12.74 -26.30
N LEU A 3 -14.10 13.79 -25.55
CA LEU A 3 -14.04 13.78 -24.09
C LEU A 3 -15.33 13.22 -23.46
N GLN A 4 -16.46 13.28 -24.15
CA GLN A 4 -17.72 12.75 -23.64
C GLN A 4 -17.66 11.23 -23.60
N THR A 5 -17.19 10.58 -24.68
CA THR A 5 -16.96 9.13 -24.71
C THR A 5 -15.88 8.66 -23.74
N LEU A 6 -14.97 9.54 -23.33
CA LEU A 6 -14.01 9.26 -22.27
C LEU A 6 -14.59 9.40 -20.86
N GLY A 7 -15.82 9.91 -20.70
CA GLY A 7 -16.49 10.03 -19.40
C GLY A 7 -16.17 11.35 -18.68
N PHE A 8 -15.99 12.45 -19.43
CA PHE A 8 -15.99 13.78 -18.86
C PHE A 8 -17.38 14.42 -18.96
N ASP A 9 -17.90 14.88 -17.83
CA ASP A 9 -19.16 15.63 -17.76
C ASP A 9 -18.95 17.09 -18.19
N GLY A 10 -20.00 17.73 -18.70
CA GLY A 10 -19.97 19.14 -19.08
C GLY A 10 -19.17 19.43 -20.37
N ALA A 11 -18.89 18.40 -21.18
CA ALA A 11 -18.42 18.56 -22.56
C ALA A 11 -19.49 19.27 -23.41
N ASP A 12 -20.76 18.89 -23.21
CA ASP A 12 -21.90 19.60 -23.77
C ASP A 12 -22.40 20.67 -22.78
N PRO A 13 -22.49 21.95 -23.21
CA PRO A 13 -23.04 22.98 -22.35
C PRO A 13 -24.54 22.76 -22.13
N ALA A 14 -25.02 23.10 -20.93
CA ALA A 14 -26.45 23.13 -20.65
C ALA A 14 -27.14 24.13 -21.59
N THR A 15 -28.39 23.84 -21.95
CA THR A 15 -29.20 24.69 -22.85
C THR A 15 -29.49 26.07 -22.28
N THR A 16 -29.39 26.25 -20.97
CA THR A 16 -29.64 27.51 -20.26
C THR A 16 -28.57 27.80 -19.21
N GLY A 17 -28.30 29.08 -18.97
CA GLY A 17 -27.32 29.53 -17.98
C GLY A 17 -25.94 29.81 -18.58
N ARG A 18 -24.99 30.25 -17.75
CA ARG A 18 -23.60 30.45 -18.19
C ARG A 18 -22.96 29.08 -18.41
N PRO A 19 -22.38 28.80 -19.59
CA PRO A 19 -21.75 27.52 -19.84
C PRO A 19 -20.58 27.31 -18.86
N SER A 20 -20.44 26.08 -18.39
CA SER A 20 -19.27 25.66 -17.61
C SER A 20 -18.01 25.70 -18.47
N TYR A 21 -16.85 25.73 -17.82
CA TYR A 21 -15.60 25.54 -18.55
C TYR A 21 -15.59 24.16 -19.20
N HIS A 22 -15.24 24.13 -20.49
CA HIS A 22 -15.13 22.88 -21.22
C HIS A 22 -14.05 21.98 -20.59
N PRO A 23 -14.31 20.67 -20.37
CA PRO A 23 -13.38 19.73 -19.73
C PRO A 23 -11.97 19.71 -20.31
N ALA A 24 -11.83 19.96 -21.61
CA ALA A 24 -10.51 20.05 -22.26
C ALA A 24 -9.62 21.13 -21.63
N VAL A 25 -10.18 22.28 -21.26
CA VAL A 25 -9.43 23.40 -20.68
C VAL A 25 -8.92 23.01 -19.29
N LEU A 26 -9.80 22.42 -18.48
CA LEU A 26 -9.48 21.97 -17.13
C LEU A 26 -8.47 20.82 -17.15
N LEU A 27 -8.61 19.86 -18.07
CA LEU A 27 -7.67 18.77 -18.25
C LEU A 27 -6.27 19.27 -18.66
N LYS A 28 -6.18 20.22 -19.60
CA LYS A 28 -4.91 20.86 -19.99
C LYS A 28 -4.24 21.54 -18.81
N LEU A 29 -5.00 22.33 -18.05
CA LEU A 29 -4.51 23.01 -16.85
C LEU A 29 -3.97 22.00 -15.82
N TYR A 30 -4.67 20.89 -15.62
CA TYR A 30 -4.22 19.82 -14.73
C TYR A 30 -2.94 19.15 -15.19
N ILE A 31 -2.85 18.77 -16.47
CA ILE A 31 -1.65 18.15 -17.03
C ILE A 31 -0.45 19.10 -16.89
N TYR A 32 -0.63 20.38 -17.25
CA TYR A 32 0.40 21.41 -17.06
C TYR A 32 0.84 21.49 -15.60
N GLY A 33 -0.12 21.50 -14.67
CA GLY A 33 0.14 21.50 -13.24
C GLY A 33 1.03 20.35 -12.79
N TYR A 34 0.73 19.12 -13.21
CA TYR A 34 1.54 17.95 -12.85
C TYR A 34 2.95 18.02 -13.44
N LEU A 35 3.09 18.41 -14.72
CA LEU A 35 4.39 18.55 -15.37
C LEU A 35 5.28 19.59 -14.67
N ASN A 36 4.69 20.68 -14.19
CA ASN A 36 5.39 21.76 -13.50
C ASN A 36 5.38 21.64 -11.98
N ARG A 37 4.96 20.48 -11.43
CA ARG A 37 4.88 20.21 -9.98
C ARG A 37 4.02 21.22 -9.19
N ILE A 38 2.99 21.77 -9.82
CA ILE A 38 1.97 22.65 -9.23
C ILE A 38 0.70 21.82 -8.96
N GLN A 39 0.62 21.23 -7.77
CA GLN A 39 -0.48 20.32 -7.40
C GLN A 39 -1.68 21.01 -6.73
N SER A 40 -1.51 22.25 -6.26
CA SER A 40 -2.55 22.99 -5.54
C SER A 40 -3.47 23.72 -6.51
N SER A 41 -4.78 23.48 -6.42
CA SER A 41 -5.78 24.18 -7.23
C SER A 41 -5.72 25.70 -7.05
N ARG A 42 -5.42 26.19 -5.84
CA ARG A 42 -5.23 27.63 -5.58
C ARG A 42 -3.97 28.18 -6.24
N ARG A 43 -2.91 27.38 -6.34
CA ARG A 43 -1.73 27.77 -7.10
C ARG A 43 -2.02 27.76 -8.59
N LEU A 44 -2.72 26.74 -9.11
CA LEU A 44 -3.12 26.66 -10.51
C LEU A 44 -3.99 27.84 -10.93
N GLU A 45 -4.94 28.25 -10.10
CA GLU A 45 -5.73 29.47 -10.31
C GLU A 45 -4.84 30.71 -10.48
N ARG A 46 -3.88 30.93 -9.56
CA ARG A 46 -2.94 32.05 -9.66
C ARG A 46 -2.07 31.96 -10.92
N GLU A 47 -1.60 30.77 -11.26
CA GLU A 47 -0.77 30.58 -12.46
C GLU A 47 -1.58 30.80 -13.73
N ALA A 48 -2.85 30.40 -13.78
CA ALA A 48 -3.73 30.65 -14.93
C ALA A 48 -3.94 32.14 -15.20
N GLN A 49 -3.76 33.01 -14.19
CA GLN A 49 -3.90 34.46 -14.32
C GLN A 49 -2.60 35.18 -14.74
N ARG A 50 -1.42 34.60 -14.45
CA ARG A 50 -0.13 35.30 -14.58
C ARG A 50 0.88 34.63 -15.51
N ASN A 51 0.79 33.31 -15.69
CA ASN A 51 1.75 32.55 -16.46
C ASN A 51 1.35 32.57 -17.93
N VAL A 52 2.20 33.16 -18.78
CA VAL A 52 1.94 33.35 -20.21
C VAL A 52 1.69 32.02 -20.93
N GLU A 53 2.39 30.95 -20.56
CA GLU A 53 2.21 29.61 -21.13
C GLU A 53 0.81 29.07 -20.84
N LEU A 54 0.33 29.25 -19.60
CA LEU A 54 -1.01 28.83 -19.21
C LEU A 54 -2.09 29.70 -19.86
N MET A 55 -1.88 31.01 -19.90
CA MET A 55 -2.80 31.93 -20.59
C MET A 55 -2.93 31.55 -22.06
N TRP A 56 -1.84 31.14 -22.72
CA TRP A 56 -1.91 30.61 -24.08
C TRP A 56 -2.64 29.27 -24.14
N LEU A 57 -2.27 28.31 -23.28
CA LEU A 57 -2.83 26.95 -23.26
C LEU A 57 -4.35 26.91 -23.00
N THR A 58 -4.83 27.78 -22.11
CA THR A 58 -6.25 27.87 -21.72
C THR A 58 -7.04 28.90 -22.54
N GLY A 59 -6.40 29.64 -23.44
CA GLY A 59 -7.05 30.73 -24.18
C GLY A 59 -7.48 31.89 -23.26
N ARG A 60 -6.65 32.21 -22.26
CA ARG A 60 -6.86 33.22 -21.20
C ARG A 60 -8.03 32.92 -20.25
N LEU A 61 -8.59 31.72 -20.31
CA LEU A 61 -9.53 31.25 -19.30
C LEU A 61 -8.78 31.02 -17.98
N ALA A 62 -9.30 31.59 -16.89
CA ALA A 62 -8.76 31.46 -15.55
C ALA A 62 -9.81 30.88 -14.59
N PRO A 63 -10.04 29.55 -14.62
CA PRO A 63 -10.95 28.89 -13.68
C PRO A 63 -10.50 29.11 -12.23
N ASP A 64 -11.46 29.28 -11.32
CA ASP A 64 -11.17 29.42 -9.90
C ASP A 64 -10.71 28.10 -9.27
N PHE A 65 -10.13 28.16 -8.07
CA PHE A 65 -9.60 26.97 -7.41
C PHE A 65 -10.68 25.91 -7.12
N LYS A 66 -11.94 26.32 -6.93
CA LYS A 66 -13.05 25.43 -6.60
C LYS A 66 -13.43 24.61 -7.83
N THR A 67 -13.61 25.27 -8.96
CA THR A 67 -13.88 24.66 -10.26
C THR A 67 -12.79 23.66 -10.64
N ILE A 68 -11.52 24.04 -10.44
CA ILE A 68 -10.38 23.15 -10.65
C ILE A 68 -10.51 21.92 -9.73
N ALA A 69 -10.68 22.12 -8.42
CA ALA A 69 -10.77 21.02 -7.46
C ALA A 69 -11.95 20.07 -7.73
N ASP A 70 -13.13 20.61 -8.04
CA ASP A 70 -14.34 19.86 -8.34
C ASP A 70 -14.19 19.04 -9.62
N PHE A 71 -13.54 19.59 -10.65
CA PHE A 71 -13.23 18.85 -11.87
C PHE A 71 -12.44 17.57 -11.58
N ARG A 72 -11.38 17.64 -10.78
CA ARG A 72 -10.59 16.46 -10.40
C ARG A 72 -11.40 15.46 -9.58
N ARG A 73 -12.26 15.95 -8.68
CA ARG A 73 -13.09 15.11 -7.82
C ARG A 73 -14.10 14.30 -8.64
N SER A 74 -14.79 14.96 -9.57
CA SER A 74 -15.89 14.36 -10.31
C SER A 74 -15.44 13.55 -11.53
N ASN A 75 -14.32 13.89 -12.16
CA ASN A 75 -13.90 13.30 -13.44
C ASN A 75 -12.82 12.20 -13.30
N GLY A 76 -12.75 11.52 -12.16
CA GLY A 76 -11.74 10.48 -11.91
C GLY A 76 -11.75 9.35 -12.94
N ALA A 77 -12.93 8.91 -13.39
CA ALA A 77 -13.07 7.92 -14.46
C ALA A 77 -12.55 8.45 -15.81
N GLY A 78 -12.89 9.69 -16.17
CA GLY A 78 -12.42 10.37 -17.37
C GLY A 78 -10.90 10.47 -17.44
N ILE A 79 -10.27 10.87 -16.33
CA ILE A 79 -8.80 10.96 -16.24
C ILE A 79 -8.16 9.58 -16.43
N ARG A 80 -8.71 8.51 -15.81
CA ARG A 80 -8.21 7.14 -16.04
C ARG A 80 -8.33 6.71 -17.50
N ASN A 81 -9.43 7.07 -18.17
CA ASN A 81 -9.65 6.74 -19.57
C ASN A 81 -8.67 7.48 -20.50
N VAL A 82 -8.34 8.75 -20.19
CA VAL A 82 -7.28 9.51 -20.89
C VAL A 82 -5.93 8.81 -20.74
N CYS A 83 -5.55 8.40 -19.52
CA CYS A 83 -4.33 7.64 -19.28
C CYS A 83 -4.32 6.32 -20.06
N ARG A 84 -5.45 5.61 -20.14
CA ARG A 84 -5.57 4.39 -20.96
C ARG A 84 -5.34 4.70 -22.44
N ARG A 85 -5.87 5.81 -22.96
CA ARG A 85 -5.63 6.22 -24.36
C ARG A 85 -4.17 6.59 -24.61
N PHE A 86 -3.50 7.20 -23.63
CA PHE A 86 -2.06 7.46 -23.67
C PHE A 86 -1.25 6.15 -23.76
N ILE A 87 -1.60 5.13 -22.97
CA ILE A 87 -0.96 3.80 -23.06
C ILE A 87 -1.16 3.20 -24.47
N VAL A 88 -2.36 3.30 -25.05
CA VAL A 88 -2.63 2.84 -26.43
C VAL A 88 -1.76 3.59 -27.45
N LEU A 89 -1.59 4.90 -27.29
CA LEU A 89 -0.69 5.69 -28.14
C LEU A 89 0.76 5.19 -28.00
N CYS A 90 1.24 4.96 -26.79
CA CYS A 90 2.59 4.41 -26.55
C CYS A 90 2.78 3.02 -27.20
N ARG A 91 1.74 2.19 -27.25
CA ARG A 91 1.76 0.91 -28.00
C ARG A 91 1.90 1.14 -29.50
N GLN A 92 1.14 2.07 -30.07
CA GLN A 92 1.20 2.41 -31.50
C GLN A 92 2.59 2.93 -31.89
N LEU A 93 3.21 3.70 -31.00
CA LEU A 93 4.59 4.18 -31.12
C LEU A 93 5.65 3.11 -30.80
N LYS A 94 5.23 1.86 -30.55
CA LYS A 94 6.11 0.72 -30.24
C LYS A 94 7.02 0.93 -29.01
N LEU A 95 6.58 1.74 -28.03
CA LEU A 95 7.35 2.00 -26.81
C LEU A 95 7.32 0.82 -25.82
N PHE A 96 6.33 -0.07 -25.88
CA PHE A 96 6.25 -1.26 -25.01
C PHE A 96 6.69 -2.53 -25.74
N SER A 97 7.83 -2.47 -26.42
CA SER A 97 8.21 -3.53 -27.37
C SER A 97 8.74 -4.81 -26.72
N GLN A 98 9.29 -4.73 -25.50
CA GLN A 98 10.02 -5.83 -24.87
C GLN A 98 9.15 -6.75 -23.99
N GLY A 99 7.98 -6.27 -23.55
CA GLY A 99 7.13 -7.05 -22.63
C GLY A 99 7.81 -7.32 -21.27
N VAL A 100 8.71 -6.44 -20.82
CA VAL A 100 9.41 -6.59 -19.55
C VAL A 100 9.06 -5.43 -18.63
N VAL A 101 8.57 -5.76 -17.43
CA VAL A 101 8.14 -4.79 -16.44
C VAL A 101 8.80 -5.02 -15.09
N ALA A 102 9.07 -3.93 -14.38
CA ALA A 102 9.41 -3.94 -12.97
C ALA A 102 8.19 -3.51 -12.16
N ILE A 103 7.85 -4.27 -11.13
CA ILE A 103 6.74 -4.03 -10.22
C ILE A 103 7.31 -3.61 -8.87
N ASP A 104 6.88 -2.46 -8.38
CA ASP A 104 7.30 -1.92 -7.10
C ASP A 104 6.17 -1.18 -6.38
N GLY A 105 6.25 -1.20 -5.05
CA GLY A 105 5.24 -0.71 -4.12
C GLY A 105 5.76 0.49 -3.34
N SER A 106 5.09 1.64 -3.49
CA SER A 106 5.47 2.89 -2.85
C SER A 106 4.41 3.34 -1.87
N LYS A 107 4.80 3.58 -0.62
CA LYS A 107 3.89 4.09 0.42
C LYS A 107 3.81 5.62 0.36
N PHE A 108 2.64 6.16 0.05
CA PHE A 108 2.39 7.61 0.04
C PHE A 108 1.61 8.06 1.26
N LYS A 109 2.06 9.17 1.85
CA LYS A 109 1.43 9.77 3.02
C LYS A 109 0.07 10.37 2.62
N ALA A 110 -0.97 10.01 3.36
CA ALA A 110 -2.28 10.61 3.25
C ALA A 110 -2.32 12.00 3.90
N VAL A 111 -3.40 12.75 3.65
CA VAL A 111 -3.68 13.99 4.37
C VAL A 111 -4.30 13.64 5.74
N ASN A 112 -3.60 12.85 6.54
CA ASN A 112 -4.02 12.46 7.88
C ASN A 112 -2.81 12.30 8.80
N SER A 113 -2.83 12.93 9.98
CA SER A 113 -1.77 12.75 10.97
C SER A 113 -1.91 11.39 11.67
N ARG A 114 -0.81 10.92 12.27
CA ARG A 114 -0.80 9.64 13.00
C ARG A 114 -1.71 9.65 14.21
N ASP A 115 -1.80 10.80 14.87
CA ASP A 115 -2.62 11.02 16.08
C ASP A 115 -4.11 11.14 15.75
N ARG A 116 -4.44 11.41 14.48
CA ARG A 116 -5.82 11.42 13.96
C ARG A 116 -6.18 10.10 13.27
N ASN A 117 -5.48 9.04 13.62
CA ASN A 117 -5.75 7.69 13.14
C ASN A 117 -5.85 6.74 14.33
N PHE A 118 -7.02 6.13 14.47
CA PHE A 118 -7.40 5.33 15.63
C PHE A 118 -7.50 3.85 15.26
N SER A 119 -6.99 3.01 16.14
CA SER A 119 -7.15 1.56 16.17
C SER A 119 -7.32 1.14 17.64
N PRO A 120 -7.88 -0.05 17.95
CA PRO A 120 -8.09 -0.47 19.33
C PRO A 120 -6.82 -0.35 20.18
N GLY A 121 -5.69 -0.88 19.70
CA GLY A 121 -4.42 -0.79 20.42
C GLY A 121 -3.88 0.64 20.59
N LYS A 122 -4.12 1.54 19.63
CA LYS A 122 -3.74 2.96 19.78
C LYS A 122 -4.63 3.68 20.79
N ILE A 123 -5.92 3.37 20.81
CA ILE A 123 -6.85 3.92 21.80
C ILE A 123 -6.45 3.44 23.20
N ASP A 124 -6.19 2.15 23.37
CA ASP A 124 -5.82 1.58 24.67
C ASP A 124 -4.51 2.18 25.18
N ALA A 125 -3.48 2.26 24.34
CA ALA A 125 -2.23 2.93 24.69
C ALA A 125 -2.43 4.42 25.02
N ARG A 126 -3.36 5.10 24.34
CA ARG A 126 -3.66 6.51 24.61
C ARG A 126 -4.43 6.69 25.92
N LYS A 127 -5.35 5.79 26.25
CA LYS A 127 -6.08 5.77 27.52
C LYS A 127 -5.10 5.57 28.68
N GLU A 128 -4.19 4.62 28.58
CA GLU A 128 -3.15 4.37 29.60
C GLU A 128 -2.29 5.62 29.84
N GLN A 129 -1.86 6.32 28.77
CA GLN A 129 -1.13 7.58 28.91
C GLN A 129 -1.94 8.68 29.61
N ILE A 130 -3.25 8.75 29.35
CA ILE A 130 -4.13 9.71 30.00
C ILE A 130 -4.31 9.35 31.48
N GLU A 131 -4.50 8.08 31.81
CA GLU A 131 -4.60 7.59 33.19
C GLU A 131 -3.34 7.92 33.99
N GLN A 132 -2.15 7.65 33.44
CA GLN A 132 -0.87 8.03 34.06
C GLN A 132 -0.76 9.56 34.26
N SER A 133 -1.28 10.35 33.32
CA SER A 133 -1.27 11.82 33.43
C SER A 133 -2.26 12.32 34.50
N ILE A 134 -3.44 11.71 34.60
CA ILE A 134 -4.42 12.00 35.66
C ILE A 134 -3.83 11.65 37.02
N GLN A 135 -3.22 10.46 37.16
CA GLN A 135 -2.60 10.03 38.41
C GLN A 135 -1.52 11.03 38.85
N ARG A 136 -0.64 11.43 37.94
CA ARG A 136 0.38 12.45 38.21
C ARG A 136 -0.22 13.78 38.70
N TYR A 137 -1.35 14.21 38.15
CA TYR A 137 -2.02 15.44 38.61
C TYR A 137 -2.71 15.26 39.96
N LEU A 138 -3.26 14.09 40.25
CA LEU A 138 -3.84 13.76 41.55
C LEU A 138 -2.74 13.75 42.64
N ASP A 139 -1.61 13.10 42.38
CA ASP A 139 -0.46 13.07 43.31
C ASP A 139 0.08 14.48 43.59
N ALA A 140 0.09 15.35 42.57
CA ALA A 140 0.51 16.74 42.70
C ALA A 140 -0.46 17.58 43.53
N LEU A 141 -1.78 17.31 43.44
CA LEU A 141 -2.79 17.94 44.29
C LEU A 141 -2.63 17.49 45.74
N GLU A 142 -2.50 16.18 45.98
CA GLU A 142 -2.32 15.63 47.33
C GLU A 142 -1.03 16.14 48.00
N THR A 143 0.05 16.27 47.24
CA THR A 143 1.31 16.85 47.74
C THR A 143 1.12 18.33 48.11
N ALA A 144 0.40 19.10 47.29
CA ALA A 144 0.15 20.52 47.55
C ALA A 144 -0.69 20.71 48.83
N ASP A 145 -1.72 19.89 49.02
CA ASP A 145 -2.57 19.91 50.22
C ASP A 145 -1.77 19.60 51.50
N ARG A 146 -0.72 18.77 51.40
CA ARG A 146 0.14 18.39 52.55
C ARG A 146 1.25 19.38 52.88
N THR A 147 1.69 20.22 51.93
CA THR A 147 2.97 20.96 52.06
C THR A 147 2.88 22.47 51.97
N GLN A 148 1.73 23.08 51.63
CA GLN A 148 1.66 24.53 51.35
C GLN A 148 0.45 25.22 52.03
N PRO A 149 0.58 26.47 52.50
CA PRO A 149 -0.55 27.26 53.01
C PRO A 149 -1.52 27.65 51.88
N ALA A 150 -2.75 27.99 52.26
CA ALA A 150 -3.97 28.14 51.45
C ALA A 150 -3.95 29.13 50.25
N GLU A 151 -2.82 29.74 49.90
CA GLU A 151 -2.72 30.81 48.89
C GLU A 151 -2.48 30.33 47.45
N LEU A 152 -2.55 29.03 47.17
CA LEU A 152 -2.34 28.46 45.82
C LEU A 152 -3.62 27.87 45.18
N GLY A 153 -4.80 28.35 45.56
CA GLY A 153 -6.10 27.93 45.00
C GLY A 153 -6.13 27.93 43.46
N ALA A 154 -5.56 28.96 42.82
CA ALA A 154 -5.48 29.04 41.35
C ALA A 154 -4.67 27.90 40.69
N LYS A 155 -3.69 27.31 41.40
CA LYS A 155 -2.89 26.19 40.89
C LYS A 155 -3.67 24.87 41.02
N ALA A 156 -4.41 24.70 42.11
CA ALA A 156 -5.28 23.55 42.32
C ALA A 156 -6.46 23.54 41.32
N GLU A 157 -7.13 24.69 41.13
CA GLU A 157 -8.18 24.87 40.13
C GLU A 157 -7.68 24.54 38.72
N ARG A 158 -6.50 25.04 38.34
CA ARG A 158 -5.89 24.72 37.03
C ARG A 158 -5.59 23.24 36.85
N LEU A 159 -5.19 22.53 37.91
CA LEU A 159 -4.98 21.08 37.87
C LEU A 159 -6.30 20.32 37.76
N GLN A 160 -7.33 20.73 38.49
CA GLN A 160 -8.67 20.16 38.39
C GLN A 160 -9.27 20.35 36.99
N GLU A 161 -9.11 21.53 36.37
CA GLU A 161 -9.50 21.77 34.98
C GLU A 161 -8.75 20.86 33.98
N LYS A 162 -7.48 20.57 34.23
CA LYS A 162 -6.71 19.64 33.38
C LYS A 162 -7.22 18.21 33.54
N ILE A 163 -7.51 17.78 34.77
CA ILE A 163 -8.09 16.46 35.05
C ILE A 163 -9.46 16.33 34.39
N SER A 164 -10.33 17.35 34.46
CA SER A 164 -11.65 17.31 33.84
C SER A 164 -11.55 17.20 32.32
N LYS A 165 -10.64 17.95 31.68
CA LYS A 165 -10.35 17.84 30.23
C LYS A 165 -9.82 16.46 29.84
N LEU A 166 -8.94 15.86 30.66
CA LEU A 166 -8.42 14.52 30.41
C LEU A 166 -9.49 13.43 30.57
N ARG A 167 -10.37 13.54 31.56
CA ARG A 167 -11.52 12.64 31.73
C ARG A 167 -12.52 12.75 30.57
N GLU A 168 -12.75 13.96 30.06
CA GLU A 168 -13.54 14.17 28.85
C GLU A 168 -12.89 13.51 27.62
N GLN A 169 -11.57 13.64 27.46
CA GLN A 169 -10.85 12.93 26.40
C GLN A 169 -10.96 11.40 26.52
N MET A 170 -10.96 10.83 27.73
CA MET A 170 -11.19 9.40 27.92
C MET A 170 -12.58 8.98 27.41
N ARG A 171 -13.63 9.74 27.73
CA ARG A 171 -14.99 9.47 27.23
C ARG A 171 -15.05 9.47 25.71
N GLN A 172 -14.46 10.48 25.07
CA GLN A 172 -14.41 10.58 23.60
C GLN A 172 -13.66 9.40 22.97
N LEU A 173 -12.60 8.91 23.62
CA LEU A 173 -11.87 7.73 23.17
C LEU A 173 -12.70 6.44 23.31
N ASP A 174 -13.50 6.31 24.36
CA ASP A 174 -14.42 5.18 24.54
C ASP A 174 -15.52 5.16 23.47
N GLU A 175 -16.12 6.30 23.19
CA GLU A 175 -17.08 6.44 22.07
C GLU A 175 -16.43 6.09 20.73
N THR A 176 -15.20 6.57 20.50
CA THR A 176 -14.45 6.25 19.27
C THR A 176 -14.16 4.75 19.19
N LYS A 177 -13.81 4.10 20.31
CA LYS A 177 -13.55 2.65 20.37
C LYS A 177 -14.80 1.85 20.03
N GLU A 178 -15.97 2.28 20.49
CA GLU A 178 -17.23 1.63 20.15
C GLU A 178 -17.54 1.77 18.66
N GLN A 179 -17.36 2.98 18.09
CA GLN A 179 -17.55 3.24 16.67
C GLN A 179 -16.62 2.38 15.80
N LEU A 180 -15.37 2.14 16.24
CA LEU A 180 -14.40 1.29 15.52
C LEU A 180 -14.86 -0.16 15.32
N LYS A 181 -15.76 -0.69 16.17
CA LYS A 181 -16.26 -2.08 16.00
C LYS A 181 -17.04 -2.25 14.71
N SER A 182 -17.67 -1.19 14.23
CA SER A 182 -18.45 -1.17 12.97
C SER A 182 -17.60 -0.90 11.73
N GLU A 183 -16.35 -0.48 11.90
CA GLU A 183 -15.47 -0.06 10.80
C GLU A 183 -14.67 -1.23 10.21
N PRO A 184 -14.52 -1.32 8.87
CA PRO A 184 -13.73 -2.36 8.24
C PRO A 184 -12.25 -2.25 8.64
N GLY A 185 -11.72 -3.34 9.20
CA GLY A 185 -10.35 -3.41 9.72
C GLY A 185 -10.17 -2.73 11.08
N GLN A 186 -11.26 -2.36 11.77
CA GLN A 186 -11.25 -1.70 13.08
C GLN A 186 -10.30 -0.50 13.15
N GLN A 187 -10.29 0.30 12.08
CA GLN A 187 -9.40 1.44 11.96
C GLN A 187 -10.14 2.63 11.36
N ARG A 188 -9.94 3.82 11.94
CA ARG A 188 -10.55 5.06 11.45
C ARG A 188 -9.55 6.20 11.35
N SER A 189 -9.59 6.90 10.22
CA SER A 189 -8.81 8.12 9.95
C SER A 189 -9.78 9.31 9.86
N LEU A 190 -9.51 10.41 10.58
CA LEU A 190 -10.46 11.52 10.67
C LEU A 190 -10.47 12.45 9.45
N THR A 191 -9.32 12.69 8.85
CA THR A 191 -9.17 13.70 7.79
C THR A 191 -9.21 13.06 6.40
N ASP A 192 -8.75 11.82 6.31
CA ASP A 192 -8.72 11.02 5.10
C ASP A 192 -9.26 9.61 5.43
N PRO A 193 -10.59 9.40 5.39
CA PRO A 193 -11.24 8.17 5.87
C PRO A 193 -10.77 6.89 5.18
N ASP A 194 -10.31 7.00 3.94
CA ASP A 194 -9.83 5.86 3.15
C ASP A 194 -8.39 5.49 3.52
N ALA A 195 -7.62 6.39 4.15
CA ALA A 195 -6.24 6.11 4.50
C ALA A 195 -6.11 5.06 5.62
N ARG A 196 -5.10 4.19 5.53
CA ARG A 196 -4.81 3.16 6.54
C ARG A 196 -3.41 3.30 7.10
N SER A 197 -3.18 2.70 8.28
CA SER A 197 -1.86 2.71 8.92
C SER A 197 -1.05 1.56 8.37
N MET A 198 0.17 1.84 7.93
CA MET A 198 1.06 0.92 7.27
C MET A 198 2.44 0.96 7.91
N LEU A 199 3.08 -0.20 8.04
CA LEU A 199 4.46 -0.28 8.49
C LEU A 199 5.39 0.13 7.33
N GLN A 200 6.38 0.96 7.65
CA GLN A 200 7.43 1.35 6.71
C GLN A 200 8.74 0.71 7.18
N GLN A 201 9.45 0.03 6.27
CA GLN A 201 10.76 -0.55 6.61
C GLN A 201 11.72 0.55 7.11
N GLY A 202 12.47 0.24 8.16
CA GLY A 202 13.50 1.12 8.72
C GLY A 202 13.00 2.27 9.60
N LYS A 203 11.67 2.43 9.81
CA LYS A 203 11.14 3.42 10.76
C LYS A 203 10.34 2.73 11.85
N SER A 204 10.63 3.07 13.11
CA SER A 204 9.87 2.62 14.29
C SER A 204 8.41 3.09 14.29
N THR A 205 8.07 4.06 13.45
CA THR A 205 6.75 4.68 13.42
C THR A 205 6.07 4.45 12.07
N GLY A 206 4.89 3.82 12.08
CA GLY A 206 4.09 3.55 10.88
C GLY A 206 3.62 4.83 10.15
N LEU A 207 3.32 4.71 8.86
CA LEU A 207 2.78 5.78 8.02
C LEU A 207 1.25 5.64 7.95
N VAL A 208 0.50 6.74 8.00
CA VAL A 208 -0.93 6.73 7.62
C VAL A 208 -1.01 7.19 6.16
N GLY A 209 -1.51 6.33 5.29
CA GLY A 209 -1.33 6.52 3.86
C GLY A 209 -1.95 5.44 3.00
N TYR A 210 -1.44 5.39 1.78
CA TYR A 210 -1.81 4.46 0.73
C TYR A 210 -0.57 3.72 0.26
N ASN A 211 -0.75 2.49 -0.17
CA ASN A 211 0.26 1.73 -0.87
C ASN A 211 -0.04 1.82 -2.37
N VAL A 212 0.87 2.41 -3.14
CA VAL A 212 0.72 2.57 -4.58
C VAL A 212 1.63 1.58 -5.28
N GLN A 213 0.99 0.63 -5.94
CA GLN A 213 1.63 -0.39 -6.73
C GLN A 213 1.83 0.13 -8.14
N THR A 214 3.02 -0.02 -8.70
CA THR A 214 3.36 0.46 -10.03
C THR A 214 4.04 -0.62 -10.84
N ALA A 215 3.68 -0.72 -12.12
CA ALA A 215 4.39 -1.53 -13.09
C ALA A 215 5.00 -0.59 -14.13
N VAL A 216 6.31 -0.70 -14.34
CA VAL A 216 7.11 0.20 -15.17
C VAL A 216 7.81 -0.59 -16.26
N ASP A 217 7.69 -0.13 -17.51
CA ASP A 217 8.44 -0.70 -18.64
C ASP A 217 9.95 -0.50 -18.46
N ARG A 218 10.73 -1.54 -18.77
CA ARG A 218 12.18 -1.53 -18.56
C ARG A 218 12.96 -0.64 -19.53
N LYS A 219 12.49 -0.46 -20.76
CA LYS A 219 13.26 0.22 -21.82
C LYS A 219 13.08 1.73 -21.79
N HIS A 220 11.85 2.19 -21.60
CA HIS A 220 11.48 3.61 -21.68
C HIS A 220 11.08 4.20 -20.33
N HIS A 221 11.09 3.41 -19.25
CA HIS A 221 10.76 3.83 -17.89
C HIS A 221 9.35 4.46 -17.77
N LEU A 222 8.43 3.98 -18.62
CA LEU A 222 7.05 4.43 -18.63
C LEU A 222 6.20 3.56 -17.71
N ILE A 223 5.37 4.20 -16.89
CA ILE A 223 4.39 3.49 -16.06
C ILE A 223 3.32 2.90 -16.98
N VAL A 224 3.19 1.57 -16.97
CA VAL A 224 2.21 0.83 -17.78
C VAL A 224 0.93 0.53 -17.02
N ALA A 225 1.04 0.33 -15.69
CA ALA A 225 -0.10 0.11 -14.82
C ALA A 225 0.22 0.66 -13.43
N HIS A 226 -0.82 1.09 -12.72
CA HIS A 226 -0.72 1.46 -11.31
C HIS A 226 -2.02 1.10 -10.59
N GLU A 227 -1.91 0.85 -9.28
CA GLU A 227 -3.05 0.60 -8.41
C GLU A 227 -2.81 1.26 -7.05
N VAL A 228 -3.84 1.89 -6.49
CA VAL A 228 -3.80 2.42 -5.13
C VAL A 228 -4.55 1.46 -4.21
N THR A 229 -3.87 0.97 -3.18
CA THR A 229 -4.43 0.01 -2.23
C THR A 229 -4.18 0.42 -0.79
N ASN A 230 -5.05 -0.07 0.09
CA ASN A 230 -4.97 0.08 1.53
C ASN A 230 -4.25 -1.09 2.22
N VAL A 231 -3.76 -2.05 1.43
CA VAL A 231 -2.97 -3.18 1.93
C VAL A 231 -1.54 -2.71 2.19
N GLY A 232 -1.11 -2.77 3.45
CA GLY A 232 0.20 -2.25 3.89
C GLY A 232 1.43 -3.08 3.47
N ASN A 233 1.23 -4.24 2.85
CA ASN A 233 2.28 -5.12 2.36
C ASN A 233 2.03 -5.52 0.90
N ASP A 234 3.09 -5.96 0.23
CA ASP A 234 3.09 -6.20 -1.21
C ASP A 234 2.90 -7.69 -1.59
N ARG A 235 2.77 -8.57 -0.59
CA ARG A 235 2.77 -10.04 -0.76
C ARG A 235 1.65 -10.58 -1.66
N ALA A 236 0.56 -9.83 -1.81
CA ALA A 236 -0.63 -10.22 -2.57
C ALA A 236 -0.92 -9.26 -3.75
N GLN A 237 0.10 -8.53 -4.22
CA GLN A 237 -0.08 -7.50 -5.26
C GLN A 237 0.57 -7.86 -6.60
N LEU A 238 1.36 -8.93 -6.66
CA LEU A 238 2.15 -9.30 -7.84
C LEU A 238 1.28 -9.65 -9.04
N SER A 239 0.37 -10.63 -8.89
CA SER A 239 -0.41 -11.18 -10.01
C SER A 239 -1.33 -10.13 -10.63
N LYS A 240 -2.03 -9.36 -9.78
CA LYS A 240 -2.90 -8.26 -10.21
C LYS A 240 -2.13 -7.23 -11.06
N MET A 241 -0.96 -6.81 -10.59
CA MET A 241 -0.15 -5.81 -11.29
C MET A 241 0.46 -6.35 -12.58
N ALA A 242 0.93 -7.60 -12.57
CA ALA A 242 1.49 -8.26 -13.74
C ALA A 242 0.43 -8.46 -14.85
N LEU A 243 -0.78 -8.89 -14.48
CA LEU A 243 -1.91 -9.01 -15.39
C LEU A 243 -2.30 -7.66 -16.00
N ALA A 244 -2.42 -6.62 -15.16
CA ALA A 244 -2.72 -5.26 -15.61
C ALA A 244 -1.65 -4.74 -16.58
N ALA A 245 -0.37 -5.01 -16.30
CA ALA A 245 0.72 -4.65 -17.19
C ALA A 245 0.67 -5.41 -18.53
N ARG A 246 0.35 -6.70 -18.51
CA ARG A 246 0.18 -7.53 -19.71
C ARG A 246 -0.93 -7.02 -20.62
N GLU A 247 -2.10 -6.73 -20.05
CA GLU A 247 -3.24 -6.11 -20.74
C GLU A 247 -2.85 -4.75 -21.33
N ALA A 248 -2.21 -3.89 -20.52
CA ALA A 248 -1.81 -2.54 -20.91
C ALA A 248 -0.78 -2.53 -22.04
N MET A 249 0.19 -3.45 -22.04
CA MET A 249 1.17 -3.59 -23.13
C MET A 249 0.59 -4.31 -24.35
N GLY A 250 -0.47 -5.11 -24.16
CA GLY A 250 -1.09 -5.96 -25.17
C GLY A 250 -0.12 -6.99 -25.75
N ARG A 251 0.61 -7.66 -24.86
CA ARG A 251 1.58 -8.72 -25.17
C ARG A 251 1.12 -10.02 -24.53
N SER A 252 1.23 -11.14 -25.24
CA SER A 252 0.87 -12.46 -24.70
C SER A 252 1.89 -12.99 -23.69
N LYS A 253 3.18 -12.68 -23.89
CA LYS A 253 4.27 -13.06 -22.98
C LYS A 253 4.85 -11.81 -22.32
N VAL A 254 4.87 -11.81 -20.99
CA VAL A 254 5.44 -10.73 -20.18
C VAL A 254 6.37 -11.30 -19.13
N GLN A 255 7.48 -10.59 -18.90
CA GLN A 255 8.39 -10.85 -17.79
C GLN A 255 8.17 -9.79 -16.71
N ALA A 256 7.88 -10.21 -15.48
CA ALA A 256 7.64 -9.33 -14.35
C ALA A 256 8.74 -9.50 -13.29
N PHE A 257 9.46 -8.43 -13.01
CA PHE A 257 10.46 -8.35 -11.94
C PHE A 257 9.83 -7.69 -10.72
N ALA A 258 10.01 -8.25 -9.53
CA ALA A 258 9.54 -7.63 -8.30
C ALA A 258 10.49 -7.92 -7.14
N ASP A 259 10.43 -7.11 -6.09
CA ASP A 259 11.27 -7.30 -4.91
C ASP A 259 10.82 -8.51 -4.06
N ARG A 260 11.62 -8.86 -3.05
CA ARG A 260 11.35 -9.99 -2.13
C ARG A 260 10.01 -9.87 -1.39
N GLY A 261 9.49 -8.66 -1.21
CA GLY A 261 8.20 -8.38 -0.58
C GLY A 261 7.01 -8.97 -1.33
N TYR A 262 7.13 -9.17 -2.64
CA TYR A 262 6.10 -9.76 -3.50
C TYR A 262 6.10 -11.29 -3.51
N PHE A 263 7.04 -11.95 -2.81
CA PHE A 263 7.13 -13.41 -2.87
C PHE A 263 5.94 -14.08 -2.16
N SER A 264 5.08 -14.72 -2.95
CA SER A 264 3.99 -15.58 -2.51
C SER A 264 3.76 -16.69 -3.54
N GLY A 265 3.70 -17.94 -3.09
CA GLY A 265 3.47 -19.08 -3.98
C GLY A 265 2.15 -18.99 -4.76
N THR A 266 1.09 -18.45 -4.14
CA THR A 266 -0.21 -18.27 -4.80
C THR A 266 -0.14 -17.23 -5.92
N GLU A 267 0.58 -16.13 -5.68
CA GLU A 267 0.74 -15.06 -6.66
C GLU A 267 1.63 -15.48 -7.82
N LEU A 268 2.73 -16.19 -7.53
CA LEU A 268 3.64 -16.72 -8.54
C LEU A 268 2.89 -17.73 -9.42
N LYS A 269 2.11 -18.63 -8.81
CA LYS A 269 1.31 -19.60 -9.57
C LYS A 269 0.25 -18.91 -10.45
N ALA A 270 -0.44 -17.91 -9.91
CA ALA A 270 -1.40 -17.13 -10.70
C ALA A 270 -0.76 -16.39 -11.89
N CYS A 271 0.49 -15.93 -11.76
CA CYS A 271 1.25 -15.37 -12.88
C CYS A 271 1.62 -16.42 -13.92
N GLU A 272 2.11 -17.58 -13.47
CA GLU A 272 2.50 -18.71 -14.32
C GLU A 272 1.31 -19.22 -15.13
N ASP A 273 0.15 -19.43 -14.49
CA ASP A 273 -1.09 -19.86 -15.13
C ASP A 273 -1.59 -18.80 -16.14
N ALA A 274 -1.22 -17.53 -15.95
CA ALA A 274 -1.48 -16.44 -16.87
C ALA A 274 -0.39 -16.28 -17.96
N GLY A 275 0.59 -17.18 -18.05
CA GLY A 275 1.68 -17.11 -19.03
C GLY A 275 2.66 -15.96 -18.81
N ILE A 276 2.79 -15.48 -17.57
CA ILE A 276 3.71 -14.41 -17.16
C ILE A 276 4.90 -15.03 -16.43
N THR A 277 6.11 -14.77 -16.92
CA THR A 277 7.34 -15.22 -16.26
C THR A 277 7.72 -14.23 -15.16
N THR A 278 7.80 -14.68 -13.91
CA THR A 278 8.10 -13.81 -12.76
C THR A 278 9.52 -14.03 -12.24
N PHE A 279 10.22 -12.95 -11.95
CA PHE A 279 11.55 -12.94 -11.30
C PHE A 279 11.43 -12.24 -9.95
N VAL A 280 11.25 -13.04 -8.89
CA VAL A 280 11.05 -12.54 -7.51
C VAL A 280 12.02 -13.25 -6.57
N PRO A 281 12.88 -12.52 -5.84
CA PRO A 281 13.79 -13.14 -4.88
C PRO A 281 13.04 -13.86 -3.77
N LYS A 282 13.41 -15.12 -3.53
CA LYS A 282 12.82 -15.92 -2.46
C LYS A 282 13.25 -15.40 -1.08
N PRO A 283 12.31 -15.18 -0.14
CA PRO A 283 12.65 -14.77 1.19
C PRO A 283 13.25 -15.93 1.99
N MET A 284 14.39 -15.67 2.60
CA MET A 284 15.00 -16.53 3.62
C MET A 284 14.43 -16.14 4.99
N THR A 285 13.42 -16.86 5.48
CA THR A 285 12.73 -16.56 6.75
C THR A 285 12.57 -17.80 7.63
N SER A 286 13.37 -18.85 7.44
CA SER A 286 13.31 -19.97 8.36
C SER A 286 13.99 -19.61 9.67
N ASN A 287 13.29 -19.83 10.78
CA ASN A 287 13.90 -19.84 12.11
C ASN A 287 14.84 -21.05 12.28
N ALA A 288 14.83 -22.00 11.33
CA ALA A 288 15.67 -23.18 11.33
C ALA A 288 17.14 -22.82 11.58
N LYS A 289 17.67 -21.82 10.88
CA LYS A 289 19.05 -21.35 11.09
C LYS A 289 19.31 -20.83 12.51
N ALA A 290 18.35 -20.06 13.06
CA ALA A 290 18.45 -19.56 14.44
C ALA A 290 18.33 -20.68 15.49
N GLU A 291 17.65 -21.77 15.15
CA GLU A 291 17.47 -22.98 15.96
C GLU A 291 18.55 -24.05 15.72
N GLY A 292 19.58 -23.75 14.92
CA GLY A 292 20.67 -24.69 14.60
C GLY A 292 20.25 -25.87 13.71
N ARG A 293 19.16 -25.74 12.96
CA ARG A 293 18.62 -26.70 12.00
C ARG A 293 18.97 -26.31 10.56
N PHE A 294 19.00 -27.30 9.67
CA PHE A 294 19.18 -27.05 8.24
C PHE A 294 18.00 -26.27 7.63
N ASP A 295 18.31 -25.30 6.78
CA ASP A 295 17.35 -24.52 6.00
C ASP A 295 17.14 -25.15 4.61
N LYS A 296 16.09 -24.73 3.89
CA LYS A 296 15.79 -25.19 2.53
C LYS A 296 16.94 -24.98 1.55
N THR A 297 17.80 -23.98 1.76
CA THR A 297 18.97 -23.71 0.91
C THR A 297 20.07 -24.76 1.05
N ASP A 298 20.07 -25.50 2.16
CA ASP A 298 21.06 -26.55 2.40
C ASP A 298 20.69 -27.83 1.63
N PHE A 299 19.50 -27.87 1.01
CA PHE A 299 19.03 -28.95 0.16
C PHE A 299 19.11 -28.55 -1.31
N ILE A 300 19.60 -29.46 -2.15
CA ILE A 300 19.71 -29.27 -3.59
C ILE A 300 18.55 -30.00 -4.27
N TYR A 301 17.72 -29.28 -5.01
CA TYR A 301 16.67 -29.91 -5.82
C TYR A 301 17.24 -30.44 -7.13
N ILE A 302 16.93 -31.68 -7.46
CA ILE A 302 17.46 -32.40 -8.61
C ILE A 302 16.30 -32.69 -9.55
N ALA A 303 16.07 -31.74 -10.45
CA ALA A 303 14.90 -31.67 -11.31
C ALA A 303 14.72 -32.92 -12.20
N SER A 304 15.80 -33.56 -12.63
CA SER A 304 15.74 -34.75 -13.50
C SER A 304 15.11 -35.97 -12.84
N ALA A 305 15.13 -36.05 -11.51
CA ALA A 305 14.61 -37.19 -10.74
C ALA A 305 13.43 -36.82 -9.83
N ASP A 306 13.08 -35.52 -9.75
CA ASP A 306 12.14 -34.99 -8.77
C ASP A 306 12.50 -35.39 -7.32
N GLU A 307 13.75 -35.14 -6.93
CA GLU A 307 14.26 -35.47 -5.60
C GLU A 307 15.06 -34.32 -5.02
N TYR A 308 15.18 -34.30 -3.69
CA TYR A 308 16.09 -33.40 -2.99
C TYR A 308 17.31 -34.16 -2.49
N GLN A 309 18.50 -33.60 -2.65
CA GLN A 309 19.68 -34.03 -1.93
C GLN A 309 19.81 -33.23 -0.63
N CYS A 310 19.96 -33.91 0.50
CA CYS A 310 20.18 -33.26 1.79
C CYS A 310 21.67 -32.96 2.04
N PRO A 311 22.00 -32.17 3.08
CA PRO A 311 23.39 -31.87 3.45
C PRO A 311 24.26 -33.09 3.76
N ALA A 312 23.65 -34.20 4.19
CA ALA A 312 24.34 -35.47 4.43
C ALA A 312 24.57 -36.28 3.13
N GLY A 313 24.21 -35.73 1.96
CA GLY A 313 24.39 -36.36 0.64
C GLY A 313 23.27 -37.33 0.23
N GLU A 314 22.33 -37.64 1.13
CA GLU A 314 21.24 -38.60 0.92
C GLU A 314 20.12 -38.05 0.02
N ARG A 315 19.49 -38.95 -0.75
CA ARG A 315 18.38 -38.63 -1.65
C ARG A 315 17.03 -38.73 -0.94
N ALA A 316 16.31 -37.62 -0.90
CA ALA A 316 14.94 -37.52 -0.40
C ALA A 316 13.97 -37.59 -1.58
N ILE A 317 13.33 -38.75 -1.72
CA ILE A 317 12.32 -39.01 -2.75
C ILE A 317 10.97 -38.40 -2.37
N TYR A 318 10.15 -38.14 -3.39
CA TYR A 318 8.74 -37.78 -3.21
C TYR A 318 7.98 -38.89 -2.48
N ARG A 319 7.05 -38.50 -1.60
CA ARG A 319 6.25 -39.45 -0.81
C ARG A 319 4.76 -39.26 -0.99
N TYR A 320 4.30 -38.05 -0.76
CA TYR A 320 2.90 -37.68 -0.95
C TYR A 320 2.77 -36.17 -1.05
N SER A 321 1.61 -35.70 -1.49
CA SER A 321 1.26 -34.30 -1.51
C SER A 321 0.27 -33.97 -0.41
N THR A 322 0.42 -32.81 0.19
CA THR A 322 -0.54 -32.22 1.13
C THR A 322 -1.16 -30.97 0.53
N LEU A 323 -2.40 -30.68 0.91
CA LEU A 323 -3.01 -29.39 0.64
C LEU A 323 -2.64 -28.40 1.74
N GLU A 324 -2.05 -27.29 1.35
CA GLU A 324 -1.82 -26.17 2.24
C GLU A 324 -3.12 -25.41 2.52
N LYS A 325 -3.15 -24.62 3.60
CA LYS A 325 -4.25 -23.70 3.90
C LYS A 325 -4.53 -22.69 2.78
N SER A 326 -3.54 -22.44 1.92
CA SER A 326 -3.63 -21.57 0.73
C SER A 326 -4.27 -22.27 -0.48
N GLY A 327 -4.62 -23.55 -0.39
CA GLY A 327 -5.14 -24.36 -1.51
C GLY A 327 -4.05 -24.92 -2.43
N LEU A 328 -2.78 -24.60 -2.19
CA LEU A 328 -1.65 -25.11 -2.96
C LEU A 328 -1.32 -26.55 -2.54
N LYS A 329 -1.02 -27.42 -3.52
CA LYS A 329 -0.47 -28.75 -3.25
C LYS A 329 1.03 -28.63 -2.95
N ALA A 330 1.49 -29.11 -1.81
CA ALA A 330 2.90 -29.19 -1.45
C ALA A 330 3.36 -30.65 -1.47
N GLY A 331 4.44 -30.95 -2.18
CA GLY A 331 5.08 -32.27 -2.16
C GLY A 331 5.90 -32.44 -0.88
N VAL A 332 5.79 -33.61 -0.25
CA VAL A 332 6.56 -33.98 0.93
C VAL A 332 7.64 -34.98 0.52
N TYR A 333 8.89 -34.66 0.87
CA TYR A 333 10.08 -35.43 0.51
C TYR A 333 10.83 -35.83 1.78
N TRP A 334 11.28 -37.08 1.86
CA TRP A 334 12.25 -37.48 2.88
C TRP A 334 12.99 -38.76 2.50
N THR A 335 14.24 -38.84 2.94
CA THR A 335 15.07 -40.05 2.83
C THR A 335 14.70 -41.07 3.93
N SER A 336 14.70 -42.35 3.58
CA SER A 336 14.57 -43.44 4.54
C SER A 336 15.82 -43.60 5.42
N ALA A 337 16.95 -42.97 5.07
CA ALA A 337 18.21 -43.05 5.81
C ALA A 337 18.24 -42.17 7.08
N CYS A 338 17.30 -41.21 7.19
CA CYS A 338 17.23 -40.22 8.27
C CYS A 338 17.26 -40.81 9.71
N PRO A 339 16.59 -41.94 10.03
CA PRO A 339 16.62 -42.53 11.37
C PRO A 339 18.02 -42.95 11.84
N ARG A 340 18.92 -43.28 10.92
CA ARG A 340 20.30 -43.75 11.18
C ARG A 340 21.37 -42.68 10.90
N CYS A 341 20.96 -41.46 10.57
CA CYS A 341 21.86 -40.38 10.17
C CYS A 341 22.50 -39.71 11.39
N ALA A 342 23.83 -39.50 11.35
CA ALA A 342 24.56 -38.79 12.40
C ALA A 342 24.15 -37.31 12.53
N MET A 343 23.66 -36.70 11.45
CA MET A 343 23.21 -35.30 11.43
C MET A 343 21.74 -35.14 11.89
N LYS A 344 21.11 -36.19 12.45
CA LYS A 344 19.70 -36.20 12.85
C LYS A 344 19.34 -35.16 13.91
N MET A 345 20.26 -34.75 14.79
CA MET A 345 19.99 -33.69 15.78
C MET A 345 19.80 -32.31 15.15
N HIS A 346 20.27 -32.10 13.92
CA HIS A 346 20.07 -30.88 13.12
C HIS A 346 18.93 -31.03 12.08
N ASN A 347 18.24 -32.18 12.07
CA ASN A 347 17.30 -32.48 11.01
C ASN A 347 16.02 -31.65 11.09
N TRP A 348 15.72 -31.09 9.93
CA TRP A 348 14.40 -30.67 9.54
C TRP A 348 13.65 -31.89 8.97
N ARG A 349 12.50 -32.25 9.54
CA ARG A 349 11.44 -32.87 8.72
C ARG A 349 11.01 -31.77 7.78
N LEU A 350 11.16 -31.92 6.46
CA LEU A 350 10.55 -30.99 5.50
C LEU A 350 9.04 -30.93 5.83
N PRO A 351 8.50 -29.84 6.43
CA PRO A 351 7.09 -29.73 6.60
C PRO A 351 6.48 -29.54 5.21
N PRO A 352 5.22 -29.92 5.06
CA PRO A 352 4.47 -29.76 3.83
C PRO A 352 4.29 -28.28 3.47
N HIS A 353 5.27 -27.60 2.86
CA HIS A 353 5.06 -26.27 2.29
C HIS A 353 5.94 -25.95 1.07
N SER A 354 5.22 -25.55 0.02
CA SER A 354 5.46 -25.03 -1.31
C SER A 354 6.09 -26.00 -2.31
N SER A 355 5.23 -26.55 -3.17
CA SER A 355 5.61 -27.05 -4.49
C SER A 355 6.45 -26.00 -5.22
N LEU A 356 7.60 -26.43 -5.71
CA LEU A 356 8.20 -25.86 -6.90
C LEU A 356 7.39 -26.43 -8.06
N GLY A 357 6.35 -25.71 -8.48
CA GLY A 357 6.02 -25.68 -9.90
C GLY A 357 7.20 -25.03 -10.60
N THR A 358 7.63 -25.65 -11.69
CA THR A 358 8.75 -25.21 -12.53
C THR A 358 8.51 -23.82 -13.11
#